data_AF-A0A329RMX5-F1
#
_entry.id   AF-A0A329RMX5-F1
#
_cell.length_a   1.000
_cell.length_b   1.000
_cell.length_c   1.000
_cell.angle_alpha   90.00
_cell.angle_beta   90.00
_cell.angle_gamma   90.00
#
_symmetry.space_group_name_H-M   'P 1'
#
loop_
_entity.id
_entity.type
_entity.pdbx_description
1 polymer ?
#
loop_
_entity_poly.entity_id
_entity_poly.type
_entity_poly.pdbx_seq_one_letter_code
_entity_poly.pdbx_strand_id
1 'polypeptide(L)'
;MTCPDLAKTEFDSWESFHAYLDLNQKETYQVLRMHSTKSIVERNKKSRMARTLHRRPSQISGRCTLRQSFCTHGVKHRYRGKGKRPRQEVRLMGCTGQINACIQVVSDSPVKFAVCVTKIALTHNHNVGLRSYKHYPSSRLTVNDKVLDTVDSLRKPGAKTKNIFKFIVENSDSNPNPQDVQTLVQNLKNRAQGVTTRSQHVKKGLY
;
A
#
# COMPACT_ATOMS: atom_id res chain seq x y z
N MET A 1 9.90 5.99 16.68
CA MET A 1 10.28 6.95 15.62
C MET A 1 9.03 7.59 15.06
N THR A 2 9.07 8.87 14.74
CA THR A 2 7.90 9.64 14.30
C THR A 2 8.22 10.25 12.94
N CYS A 3 7.34 10.02 11.95
CA CYS A 3 7.45 10.67 10.65
C CYS A 3 6.74 12.04 10.68
N PRO A 4 7.14 12.99 9.81
CA PRO A 4 6.44 14.27 9.70
C PRO A 4 4.97 14.06 9.31
N ASP A 5 4.11 14.99 9.72
CA ASP A 5 2.68 14.92 9.42
C ASP A 5 2.39 15.12 7.93
N LEU A 6 1.19 14.74 7.49
CA LEU A 6 0.77 14.90 6.10
C LEU A 6 0.50 16.38 5.80
N ALA A 7 1.21 16.92 4.81
CA ALA A 7 0.98 18.29 4.31
C ALA A 7 -0.41 18.50 3.69
N LYS A 8 -1.05 17.43 3.18
CA LYS A 8 -2.37 17.48 2.53
C LYS A 8 -3.25 16.33 3.01
N THR A 9 -4.49 16.66 3.37
CA THR A 9 -5.47 15.73 3.96
C THR A 9 -6.75 15.59 3.14
N GLU A 10 -6.93 16.39 2.08
CA GLU A 10 -8.12 16.41 1.21
C GLU A 10 -7.73 16.25 -0.26
N PHE A 11 -8.47 15.46 -1.01
CA PHE A 11 -8.12 15.05 -2.36
C PHE A 11 -9.36 14.93 -3.25
N ASP A 12 -9.29 15.32 -4.51
CA ASP A 12 -10.45 15.25 -5.41
C ASP A 12 -10.82 13.81 -5.81
N SER A 13 -9.84 12.88 -5.78
CA SER A 13 -10.06 11.47 -6.15
C SER A 13 -9.18 10.49 -5.38
N TRP A 14 -9.49 9.19 -5.47
CA TRP A 14 -8.64 8.14 -4.90
C TRP A 14 -7.26 8.06 -5.56
N GLU A 15 -7.20 8.29 -6.86
CA GLU A 15 -5.97 8.31 -7.64
C GLU A 15 -5.05 9.43 -7.15
N SER A 16 -5.60 10.64 -6.94
CA SER A 16 -4.83 11.77 -6.41
C SER A 16 -4.32 11.52 -4.99
N PHE A 17 -5.13 10.89 -4.13
CA PHE A 17 -4.70 10.45 -2.80
C PHE A 17 -3.58 9.40 -2.88
N HIS A 18 -3.69 8.42 -3.79
CA HIS A 18 -2.67 7.38 -3.95
C HIS A 18 -1.35 7.93 -4.49
N ALA A 19 -1.41 8.82 -5.49
CA ALA A 19 -0.23 9.49 -6.02
C ALA A 19 0.48 10.32 -4.93
N TYR A 20 -0.28 11.08 -4.14
CA TYR A 20 0.26 11.81 -3.00
C TYR A 20 0.87 10.87 -1.95
N LEU A 21 0.17 9.78 -1.62
CA LEU A 21 0.66 8.82 -0.64
C LEU A 21 1.97 8.17 -1.09
N ASP A 22 2.10 7.82 -2.37
CA ASP A 22 3.32 7.24 -2.93
C ASP A 22 4.50 8.23 -2.88
N LEU A 23 4.25 9.52 -3.14
CA LEU A 23 5.26 10.57 -2.99
C LEU A 23 5.68 10.74 -1.53
N ASN A 24 4.70 10.90 -0.63
CA ASN A 24 4.96 11.05 0.80
C ASN A 24 5.72 9.84 1.37
N GLN A 25 5.43 8.62 0.89
CA GLN A 25 6.18 7.42 1.25
C GLN A 25 7.64 7.47 0.82
N LYS A 26 7.94 8.00 -0.37
CA LYS A 26 9.31 8.19 -0.86
C LYS A 26 10.07 9.24 -0.06
N GLU A 27 9.43 10.36 0.26
CA GLU A 27 10.04 11.46 1.01
C GLU A 27 10.29 11.10 2.47
N THR A 28 9.32 10.45 3.12
CA THR A 28 9.40 10.07 4.55
C THR A 28 9.98 8.68 4.77
N TYR A 29 10.34 7.97 3.69
CA TYR A 29 10.91 6.62 3.71
C TYR A 29 10.05 5.56 4.41
N GLN A 30 8.75 5.79 4.54
CA GLN A 30 7.81 4.84 5.11
C GLN A 30 7.20 3.94 4.02
N VAL A 31 6.90 2.69 4.37
CA VAL A 31 6.23 1.74 3.45
C VAL A 31 4.89 1.35 4.05
N LEU A 32 3.82 1.96 3.53
CA LEU A 32 2.44 1.60 3.87
C LEU A 32 1.85 0.76 2.74
N ARG A 33 1.06 -0.24 3.10
CA ARG A 33 0.32 -1.10 2.18
C ARG A 33 -1.16 -0.96 2.45
N MET A 34 -1.94 -0.86 1.38
CA MET A 34 -3.40 -0.93 1.47
C MET A 34 -3.81 -2.33 1.91
N HIS A 35 -4.52 -2.42 3.03
CA HIS A 35 -4.89 -3.71 3.63
C HIS A 35 -6.38 -4.03 3.49
N SER A 36 -7.25 -3.02 3.47
CA SER A 36 -8.68 -3.25 3.29
C SER A 36 -9.46 -2.00 2.89
N THR A 37 -10.53 -2.25 2.13
CA THR A 37 -11.70 -1.39 2.03
C THR A 37 -12.71 -1.86 3.08
N LYS A 38 -13.17 -0.97 3.95
CA LYS A 38 -14.32 -1.26 4.85
C LYS A 38 -15.49 -0.41 4.42
N SER A 39 -16.71 -0.95 4.55
CA SER A 39 -17.88 -0.10 4.46
C SER A 39 -17.88 0.87 5.65
N ILE A 40 -18.31 2.10 5.40
CA ILE A 40 -18.39 3.10 6.47
C ILE A 40 -19.49 2.75 7.47
N VAL A 41 -20.50 1.99 7.06
CA VAL A 41 -21.49 1.39 7.97
C VAL A 41 -20.81 0.54 9.04
N GLU A 42 -19.90 -0.35 8.68
CA GLU A 42 -19.16 -1.17 9.65
C GLU A 42 -18.23 -0.34 10.54
N ARG A 43 -17.58 0.69 9.97
CA ARG A 43 -16.74 1.62 10.74
C ARG A 43 -17.58 2.41 11.76
N ASN A 44 -18.71 2.96 11.33
CA ASN A 44 -19.60 3.76 12.16
C ASN A 44 -20.21 2.90 13.25
N LYS A 45 -20.62 1.65 12.94
CA LYS A 45 -21.04 0.66 13.95
C LYS A 45 -19.95 0.46 15.01
N LYS A 46 -18.69 0.21 14.62
CA LYS A 46 -17.58 0.06 15.57
C LYS A 46 -17.30 1.33 16.38
N SER A 47 -17.37 2.49 15.74
CA SER A 47 -17.14 3.78 16.41
C SER A 47 -18.23 4.07 17.44
N ARG A 48 -19.49 3.75 17.14
CA ARG A 48 -20.62 3.86 18.09
C ARG A 48 -20.48 2.92 19.28
N MET A 49 -19.88 1.74 19.09
CA MET A 49 -19.63 0.78 20.18
C MET A 49 -18.43 1.17 21.06
N ALA A 50 -17.47 1.94 20.52
CA ALA A 50 -16.22 2.28 21.19
C ALA A 50 -16.26 3.57 22.02
N ARG A 51 -17.46 4.14 22.31
CA ARG A 51 -17.66 5.46 22.93
C ARG A 51 -16.63 5.83 24.00
N THR A 52 -15.60 6.55 23.57
CA THR A 52 -14.72 7.39 24.38
C THR A 52 -14.51 8.69 23.61
N LEU A 53 -14.89 9.80 24.26
CA LEU A 53 -14.66 11.22 23.93
C LEU A 53 -15.27 11.80 22.64
N HIS A 54 -16.40 12.49 22.85
CA HIS A 54 -16.75 13.85 22.40
C HIS A 54 -16.44 14.38 20.99
N ARG A 55 -16.14 13.55 19.98
CA ARG A 55 -16.17 13.99 18.58
C ARG A 55 -17.31 13.28 17.87
N ARG A 56 -18.40 14.02 17.56
CA ARG A 56 -19.39 13.55 16.59
C ARG A 56 -18.59 13.12 15.34
N PRO A 57 -18.69 11.85 14.89
CA PRO A 57 -18.14 11.50 13.61
C PRO A 57 -18.80 12.44 12.60
N SER A 58 -18.01 13.22 11.86
CA SER A 58 -18.51 13.96 10.71
C SER A 58 -19.42 13.02 9.93
N GLN A 59 -20.62 13.47 9.54
CA GLN A 59 -21.63 12.62 8.90
C GLN A 59 -21.07 12.14 7.56
N ILE A 60 -20.35 11.02 7.59
CA ILE A 60 -19.84 10.39 6.39
C ILE A 60 -21.01 9.61 5.79
N SER A 61 -21.37 9.94 4.55
CA SER A 61 -22.42 9.28 3.77
C SER A 61 -22.24 7.75 3.78
N GLY A 62 -23.34 7.02 4.02
CA GLY A 62 -23.33 5.57 4.17
C GLY A 62 -22.91 4.77 2.93
N ARG A 63 -22.74 5.42 1.77
CA ARG A 63 -22.29 4.80 0.51
C ARG A 63 -20.78 4.83 0.30
N CYS A 64 -20.01 5.45 1.19
CA CYS A 64 -18.59 5.65 0.98
C CYS A 64 -17.75 4.47 1.52
N THR A 65 -16.64 4.16 0.84
CA THR A 65 -15.67 3.13 1.24
C THR A 65 -14.51 3.77 2.02
N LEU A 66 -14.16 3.18 3.17
CA LEU A 66 -12.98 3.56 3.95
C LEU A 66 -11.79 2.75 3.43
N ARG A 67 -10.73 3.42 2.98
CA ARG A 67 -9.45 2.76 2.66
C ARG A 67 -8.47 2.91 3.81
N GLN A 68 -7.89 1.78 4.20
CA GLN A 68 -6.92 1.71 5.29
C GLN A 68 -5.55 1.28 4.75
N SER A 69 -4.56 2.14 4.96
CA SER A 69 -3.16 1.89 4.65
C SER A 69 -2.41 1.67 5.96
N PHE A 70 -1.77 0.51 6.11
CA PHE A 70 -1.01 0.16 7.30
C PHE A 70 0.46 -0.01 6.97
N CYS A 71 1.32 0.23 7.96
CA CYS A 71 2.72 -0.15 7.87
C CYS A 71 2.86 -1.66 7.59
N THR A 72 3.84 -2.04 6.78
CA THR A 72 4.21 -3.45 6.52
C THR A 72 4.54 -4.21 7.81
N HIS A 73 5.06 -3.53 8.82
CA HIS A 73 5.32 -4.06 10.15
C HIS A 73 4.08 -4.09 11.06
N GLY A 74 2.93 -3.60 10.60
CA GLY A 74 1.69 -3.53 11.40
C GLY A 74 0.95 -4.86 11.55
N VAL A 75 1.41 -5.89 10.85
CA VAL A 75 0.87 -7.24 11.03
C VAL A 75 1.18 -7.72 12.44
N LYS A 76 0.17 -8.19 13.14
CA LYS A 76 0.35 -8.87 14.43
C LYS A 76 0.79 -10.31 14.16
N HIS A 77 1.82 -10.76 14.85
CA HIS A 77 2.26 -12.14 14.77
C HIS A 77 1.12 -13.07 15.21
N ARG A 78 0.79 -14.05 14.37
CA ARG A 78 -0.08 -15.17 14.76
C ARG A 78 0.80 -16.41 14.84
N TYR A 79 1.00 -16.92 16.04
CA TYR A 79 1.69 -18.19 16.24
C TYR A 79 0.85 -19.30 15.61
N ARG A 80 1.45 -20.06 14.68
CA ARG A 80 0.77 -21.13 13.94
C ARG A 80 1.44 -22.51 14.10
N GLY A 81 2.47 -22.62 14.93
CA GLY A 81 3.22 -23.86 15.14
C GLY A 81 2.94 -24.52 16.49
N LYS A 82 3.34 -25.78 16.65
CA LYS A 82 3.55 -26.44 17.96
C LYS A 82 5.00 -26.96 18.09
N GLY A 83 5.89 -26.55 17.19
CA GLY A 83 7.16 -27.24 16.89
C GLY A 83 8.40 -26.71 17.64
N LYS A 84 9.44 -27.56 17.69
CA LYS A 84 10.72 -27.36 18.40
C LYS A 84 11.79 -26.54 17.64
N ARG A 85 11.50 -26.07 16.41
CA ARG A 85 12.51 -25.32 15.63
C ARG A 85 12.83 -24.00 16.35
N PRO A 86 14.12 -23.69 16.59
CA PRO A 86 14.50 -22.46 17.26
C PRO A 86 13.99 -21.26 16.48
N ARG A 87 13.59 -20.23 17.24
CA ARG A 87 12.94 -19.04 16.72
C ARG A 87 13.92 -18.31 15.80
N GLN A 88 13.59 -18.23 14.51
CA GLN A 88 14.28 -17.31 13.60
C GLN A 88 14.03 -15.88 14.07
N GLU A 89 15.04 -15.02 13.95
CA GLU A 89 14.86 -13.58 14.15
C GLU A 89 13.80 -13.08 13.17
N VAL A 90 12.64 -12.73 13.71
CA VAL A 90 11.52 -12.22 12.92
C VAL A 90 11.67 -10.71 12.83
N ARG A 91 11.35 -10.13 11.67
CA ARG A 91 11.21 -8.68 11.51
C ARG A 91 10.35 -8.10 12.64
N LEU A 92 10.64 -6.88 13.09
CA LEU A 92 9.82 -6.19 14.09
C LEU A 92 8.35 -6.15 13.61
N MET A 93 7.41 -6.51 14.48
CA MET A 93 5.97 -6.61 14.17
C MET A 93 5.15 -5.72 15.11
N GLY A 94 3.85 -5.57 14.82
CA GLY A 94 2.93 -4.83 15.68
C GLY A 94 3.03 -3.30 15.57
N CYS A 95 3.59 -2.77 14.49
CA CYS A 95 3.64 -1.33 14.24
C CYS A 95 2.22 -0.72 14.15
N THR A 96 1.99 0.40 14.84
CA THR A 96 0.68 1.09 14.85
C THR A 96 0.50 2.09 13.71
N GLY A 97 1.57 2.33 12.93
CA GLY A 97 1.58 3.24 11.79
C GLY A 97 0.47 2.94 10.78
N GLN A 98 -0.44 3.90 10.56
CA GLN A 98 -1.56 3.77 9.65
C GLN A 98 -2.08 5.12 9.16
N ILE A 99 -2.59 5.15 7.94
CA ILE A 99 -3.35 6.26 7.37
C ILE A 99 -4.69 5.71 6.89
N ASN A 100 -5.79 6.34 7.32
CA ASN A 100 -7.12 6.00 6.84
C ASN A 100 -7.72 7.19 6.09
N ALA A 101 -8.32 6.93 4.94
CA ALA A 101 -9.04 7.93 4.16
C ALA A 101 -10.44 7.43 3.79
N CYS A 102 -11.38 8.35 3.59
CA CYS A 102 -12.70 8.05 3.07
C CYS A 102 -13.27 9.24 2.30
N ILE A 103 -14.25 8.99 1.44
CA ILE A 103 -14.99 10.05 0.77
C ILE A 103 -15.88 10.77 1.79
N GLN A 104 -15.86 12.11 1.78
CA GLN A 104 -16.68 13.00 2.59
C GLN A 104 -17.30 14.09 1.71
N VAL A 105 -18.40 14.66 2.18
CA VAL A 105 -18.96 15.90 1.59
C VAL A 105 -18.15 17.07 2.13
N VAL A 106 -17.62 17.91 1.24
CA VAL A 106 -16.80 19.08 1.57
C VAL A 106 -17.56 20.39 1.40
N SER A 107 -18.52 20.43 0.47
CA SER A 107 -19.46 21.54 0.30
C SER A 107 -20.86 20.98 0.11
N ASP A 108 -21.85 21.63 0.71
CA ASP A 108 -23.25 21.23 0.64
C ASP A 108 -24.00 21.91 -0.53
N SER A 109 -23.44 22.97 -1.14
CA SER A 109 -24.09 23.71 -2.23
C SER A 109 -23.07 24.44 -3.13
N PRO A 110 -22.77 23.91 -4.33
CA PRO A 110 -23.17 22.59 -4.84
C PRO A 110 -22.52 21.46 -4.04
N VAL A 111 -23.20 20.31 -3.95
CA VAL A 111 -22.69 19.13 -3.22
C VAL A 111 -21.37 18.67 -3.85
N LYS A 112 -20.25 18.87 -3.15
CA LYS A 112 -18.92 18.43 -3.58
C LYS A 112 -18.40 17.32 -2.67
N PHE A 113 -17.96 16.22 -3.27
CA PHE A 113 -17.29 15.13 -2.57
C PHE A 113 -15.77 15.23 -2.71
N ALA A 114 -15.04 14.87 -1.65
CA ALA A 114 -13.58 14.70 -1.69
C ALA A 114 -13.17 13.50 -0.85
N VAL A 115 -12.01 12.93 -1.15
CA VAL A 115 -11.35 11.93 -0.30
C VAL A 115 -10.61 12.66 0.82
N CYS A 116 -11.03 12.45 2.06
CA CYS A 116 -10.45 13.08 3.24
C CYS A 116 -9.77 12.05 4.14
N VAL A 117 -8.59 12.40 4.64
CA VAL A 117 -7.84 11.61 5.62
C VAL A 117 -8.54 11.74 6.98
N THR A 118 -8.97 10.61 7.54
CA THR A 118 -9.72 10.55 8.82
C THR A 118 -8.88 10.12 10.00
N LYS A 119 -7.76 9.45 9.76
CA LYS A 119 -6.85 9.00 10.82
C LYS A 119 -5.43 9.02 10.29
N ILE A 120 -4.56 9.66 11.04
CA ILE A 120 -3.12 9.67 10.83
C ILE A 120 -2.48 9.10 12.10
N ALA A 121 -1.70 8.05 11.94
CA ALA A 121 -0.81 7.55 12.98
C ALA A 121 0.53 7.27 12.31
N LEU A 122 1.51 8.14 12.54
CA LEU A 122 2.84 8.08 11.93
C LEU A 122 3.94 7.77 12.94
N THR A 123 3.54 7.21 14.09
CA THR A 123 4.43 6.67 15.10
C THR A 123 4.75 5.21 14.79
N HIS A 124 6.04 4.94 14.61
CA HIS A 124 6.60 3.64 14.27
C HIS A 124 7.40 3.07 15.44
N ASN A 125 7.25 1.76 15.66
CA ASN A 125 8.02 0.98 16.62
C ASN A 125 9.30 0.37 16.02
N HIS A 126 9.64 0.75 14.79
CA HIS A 126 10.83 0.32 14.07
C HIS A 126 11.48 1.52 13.37
N ASN A 127 12.72 1.34 12.92
CA ASN A 127 13.42 2.37 12.16
C ASN A 127 12.76 2.60 10.80
N VAL A 128 12.50 3.87 10.47
CA VAL A 128 12.02 4.34 9.17
C VAL A 128 13.12 5.23 8.59
N GLY A 129 13.61 4.91 7.41
CA GLY A 129 14.71 5.64 6.80
C GLY A 129 15.12 5.05 5.46
N LEU A 130 15.92 5.81 4.71
CA LEU A 130 16.29 5.52 3.32
C LEU A 130 16.83 4.10 3.13
N ARG A 131 17.71 3.63 4.01
CA ARG A 131 18.29 2.29 3.95
C ARG A 131 17.21 1.20 4.04
N SER A 132 16.32 1.32 5.03
CA SER A 132 15.21 0.39 5.21
C SER A 132 14.23 0.45 4.04
N TYR A 133 13.92 1.65 3.56
CA TYR A 133 13.03 1.88 2.42
C TYR A 133 13.54 1.21 1.15
N LYS A 134 14.82 1.42 0.82
CA LYS A 134 15.50 0.80 -0.33
C LYS A 134 15.60 -0.72 -0.24
N HIS A 135 15.36 -1.36 0.91
CA HIS A 135 15.31 -2.83 0.96
C HIS A 135 13.98 -3.40 0.49
N TYR A 136 12.89 -2.63 0.49
CA TYR A 136 11.58 -3.11 0.10
C TYR A 136 11.47 -3.33 -1.41
N PRO A 137 10.93 -4.49 -1.89
CA PRO A 137 10.75 -4.75 -3.32
C PRO A 137 9.96 -3.67 -4.06
N SER A 138 8.94 -3.08 -3.41
CA SER A 138 8.16 -1.97 -4.01
C SER A 138 8.95 -0.68 -4.21
N SER A 139 10.03 -0.47 -3.46
CA SER A 139 10.93 0.67 -3.67
C SER A 139 12.03 0.34 -4.68
N ARG A 140 12.50 -0.91 -4.70
CA ARG A 140 13.60 -1.34 -5.59
C ARG A 140 13.18 -1.51 -7.05
N LEU A 141 11.92 -1.86 -7.28
CA LEU A 141 11.37 -2.13 -8.60
C LEU A 141 10.22 -1.17 -8.89
N THR A 142 10.57 0.05 -9.30
CA THR A 142 9.63 1.09 -9.73
C THR A 142 9.72 1.22 -11.24
N VAL A 143 8.98 0.36 -11.93
CA VAL A 143 8.98 0.28 -13.39
C VAL A 143 7.75 1.00 -13.93
N ASN A 144 7.93 1.88 -14.91
CA ASN A 144 6.82 2.55 -15.60
C ASN A 144 6.10 1.57 -16.56
N ASP A 145 4.90 1.93 -17.00
CA ASP A 145 4.10 1.05 -17.85
C ASP A 145 4.80 0.71 -19.18
N LYS A 146 5.53 1.66 -19.78
CA LYS A 146 6.28 1.45 -21.03
C LYS A 146 7.38 0.38 -20.90
N VAL A 147 8.16 0.43 -19.82
CA VAL A 147 9.22 -0.55 -19.52
C VAL A 147 8.58 -1.89 -19.15
N LEU A 148 7.45 -1.89 -18.44
CA LEU A 148 6.69 -3.11 -18.15
C LEU A 148 6.18 -3.81 -19.42
N ASP A 149 5.65 -3.06 -20.39
CA ASP A 149 5.19 -3.61 -21.68
C ASP A 149 6.34 -4.20 -22.49
N THR A 150 7.50 -3.56 -22.44
CA THR A 150 8.72 -4.07 -23.08
C THR A 150 9.20 -5.35 -22.38
N VAL A 151 9.19 -5.39 -21.05
CA VAL A 151 9.52 -6.61 -20.29
C VAL A 151 8.55 -7.75 -20.61
N ASP A 152 7.24 -7.48 -20.73
CA ASP A 152 6.26 -8.50 -21.13
C ASP A 152 6.53 -9.04 -22.54
N SER A 153 6.91 -8.14 -23.45
CA SER A 153 7.30 -8.46 -24.83
C SER A 153 8.60 -9.26 -24.92
N LEU A 154 9.59 -8.97 -24.08
CA LEU A 154 10.84 -9.75 -23.97
C LEU A 154 10.61 -11.13 -23.32
N ARG A 155 9.70 -11.21 -22.37
CA ARG A 155 9.38 -12.45 -21.68
C ARG A 155 8.68 -13.46 -22.59
N LYS A 156 7.78 -13.02 -23.49
CA LYS A 156 7.03 -13.89 -24.41
C LYS A 156 7.92 -14.83 -25.25
N PRO A 157 9.00 -14.38 -25.91
CA PRO A 157 9.95 -15.24 -26.62
C PRO A 157 10.92 -15.99 -25.70
N GLY A 158 10.76 -15.91 -24.37
CA GLY A 158 11.58 -16.65 -23.41
C GLY A 158 12.94 -16.00 -23.10
N ALA A 159 13.05 -14.67 -23.20
CA ALA A 159 14.30 -13.98 -22.83
C ALA A 159 14.73 -14.36 -21.39
N LYS A 160 16.04 -14.59 -21.24
CA LYS A 160 16.62 -14.95 -19.94
C LYS A 160 16.42 -13.81 -18.95
N THR A 161 16.09 -14.15 -17.69
CA THR A 161 15.89 -13.18 -16.60
C THR A 161 17.07 -12.23 -16.41
N LYS A 162 18.30 -12.68 -16.71
CA LYS A 162 19.51 -11.83 -16.69
C LYS A 162 19.44 -10.66 -17.69
N ASN A 163 18.90 -10.91 -18.88
CA ASN A 163 18.75 -9.87 -19.92
C ASN A 163 17.63 -8.90 -19.53
N ILE A 164 16.52 -9.42 -19.00
CA ILE A 164 15.42 -8.59 -18.48
C ILE A 164 15.91 -7.72 -17.31
N PHE A 165 16.72 -8.28 -16.42
CA PHE A 165 17.35 -7.54 -15.33
C PHE A 165 18.20 -6.39 -15.84
N LYS A 166 19.11 -6.66 -16.80
CA LYS A 166 19.96 -5.65 -17.42
C LYS A 166 19.13 -4.53 -18.05
N PHE A 167 18.10 -4.90 -18.81
CA PHE A 167 17.18 -3.95 -19.42
C PHE A 167 16.50 -3.03 -18.39
N ILE A 168 15.99 -3.57 -17.29
CA ILE A 168 15.32 -2.77 -16.25
C ILE A 168 16.30 -1.76 -15.61
N VAL A 169 17.53 -2.19 -15.33
CA VAL A 169 18.57 -1.32 -14.75
C VAL A 169 18.98 -0.21 -15.72
N GLU A 170 19.04 -0.50 -17.03
CA GLU A 170 19.43 0.48 -18.05
C GLU A 170 18.32 1.46 -18.43
N ASN A 171 17.05 1.08 -18.24
CA ASN A 171 15.89 1.85 -18.73
C ASN A 171 15.01 2.40 -17.59
N SER A 172 15.45 2.32 -16.33
CA SER A 172 14.73 2.88 -15.19
C SER A 172 15.65 3.19 -14.00
N ASP A 173 15.20 4.05 -13.09
CA ASP A 173 15.89 4.33 -11.81
C ASP A 173 15.78 3.19 -10.78
N SER A 174 15.35 2.00 -11.22
CA SER A 174 15.17 0.84 -10.35
C SER A 174 16.51 0.21 -9.99
N ASN A 175 16.61 -0.29 -8.75
CA ASN A 175 17.74 -1.12 -8.30
C ASN A 175 17.23 -2.50 -7.85
N PRO A 176 16.69 -3.31 -8.78
CA PRO A 176 16.13 -4.61 -8.46
C PRO A 176 17.22 -5.59 -8.06
N ASN A 177 16.85 -6.67 -7.38
CA ASN A 177 17.68 -7.87 -7.30
C ASN A 177 17.15 -8.94 -8.28
N PRO A 178 17.91 -10.02 -8.52
CA PRO A 178 17.45 -11.10 -9.41
C PRO A 178 16.09 -11.70 -9.01
N GLN A 179 15.81 -11.78 -7.70
CA GLN A 179 14.53 -12.31 -7.19
C GLN A 179 13.33 -11.43 -7.56
N ASP A 180 13.49 -10.10 -7.59
CA ASP A 180 12.43 -9.18 -7.96
C ASP A 180 12.03 -9.36 -9.42
N VAL A 181 13.03 -9.51 -10.30
CA VAL A 181 12.80 -9.75 -11.74
C VAL A 181 12.13 -11.10 -11.97
N GLN A 182 12.55 -12.15 -11.26
CA GLN A 182 11.86 -13.44 -11.29
C GLN A 182 10.41 -13.31 -10.84
N THR A 183 10.17 -12.60 -9.74
CA THR A 183 8.82 -12.36 -9.21
C THR A 183 7.96 -11.55 -10.18
N LEU A 184 8.55 -10.53 -10.83
CA LEU A 184 7.90 -9.73 -11.87
C LEU A 184 7.48 -10.59 -13.05
N VAL A 185 8.41 -11.37 -13.61
CA VAL A 185 8.16 -12.27 -14.74
C VAL A 185 7.08 -13.29 -14.38
N GLN A 186 7.12 -13.87 -13.18
CA GLN A 186 6.11 -14.81 -12.72
C GLN A 186 4.72 -14.16 -12.59
N ASN A 187 4.64 -12.95 -12.04
CA ASN A 187 3.39 -12.22 -11.93
C ASN A 187 2.80 -11.87 -13.31
N LEU A 188 3.64 -11.50 -14.28
CA LEU A 188 3.22 -11.29 -15.67
C LEU A 188 2.69 -12.59 -16.28
N LYS A 189 3.33 -13.74 -16.01
CA LYS A 189 2.86 -15.05 -16.52
C LYS A 189 1.49 -15.39 -15.95
N ASN A 190 1.32 -15.24 -14.65
CA ASN A 190 0.05 -15.45 -13.96
C ASN A 190 -1.05 -14.54 -14.54
N ARG A 191 -0.74 -13.26 -14.82
CA ARG A 191 -1.68 -12.32 -15.44
C ARG A 191 -2.13 -12.76 -16.83
N ALA A 192 -1.21 -13.24 -17.66
CA ALA A 192 -1.52 -13.73 -19.01
C ALA A 192 -2.39 -15.01 -18.98
N GLN A 193 -2.21 -15.87 -17.98
CA GLN A 193 -3.00 -17.08 -17.76
C GLN A 193 -4.35 -16.83 -17.07
N GLY A 194 -4.72 -15.56 -16.81
CA GLY A 194 -5.94 -15.22 -16.08
C GLY A 194 -5.89 -15.56 -14.59
N VAL A 195 -4.76 -16.05 -14.07
CA VAL A 195 -4.56 -16.40 -12.66
C VAL A 195 -4.47 -15.12 -11.84
N THR A 196 -5.51 -14.85 -11.05
CA THR A 196 -5.53 -13.71 -10.14
C THR A 196 -4.57 -13.92 -8.97
N THR A 197 -3.54 -13.08 -8.88
CA THR A 197 -2.65 -13.03 -7.71
C THR A 197 -3.34 -12.31 -6.54
N ARG A 198 -2.96 -12.61 -5.29
CA ARG A 198 -3.51 -11.94 -4.07
C ARG A 198 -3.47 -10.41 -4.14
N SER A 199 -2.47 -9.84 -4.82
CA SER A 199 -2.34 -8.39 -5.05
C SER A 199 -3.41 -7.83 -6.00
N GLN A 200 -3.89 -8.63 -6.95
CA GLN A 200 -4.97 -8.26 -7.87
C GLN A 200 -6.35 -8.36 -7.21
N HIS A 201 -6.53 -9.19 -6.18
CA HIS A 201 -7.79 -9.23 -5.41
C HIS A 201 -8.10 -7.89 -4.74
N VAL A 202 -7.06 -7.11 -4.37
CA VAL A 202 -7.22 -5.76 -3.79
C VAL A 202 -7.55 -4.71 -4.86
N LYS A 203 -7.11 -4.92 -6.11
CA LYS A 203 -7.40 -4.02 -7.25
C LYS A 203 -8.66 -4.38 -8.03
N LYS A 204 -9.14 -5.64 -8.00
CA LYS A 204 -10.34 -6.05 -8.76
C LYS A 204 -11.67 -5.63 -8.12
N GLY A 205 -11.67 -5.22 -6.86
CA GLY A 205 -12.83 -4.53 -6.24
C GLY A 205 -12.86 -3.02 -6.54
N LEU A 206 -12.29 -2.59 -7.67
CA LEU A 206 -12.16 -1.17 -8.08
C LEU A 206 -13.10 -0.78 -9.23
N TYR A 207 -14.22 -1.47 -9.40
CA TYR A 207 -15.37 -0.97 -10.15
C TYR A 207 -16.62 -1.21 -9.34
#